data_AF-X0RI38-F1
#
_entry.id   AF-X0RI38-F1
#
_cell.length_a   1.000
_cell.length_b   1.000
_cell.length_c   1.000
_cell.angle_alpha   90.00
_cell.angle_beta   90.00
_cell.angle_gamma   90.00
#
_symmetry.space_group_name_H-M   'P 1'
#
loop_
_entity.id
_entity.type
_entity.pdbx_description
1 polymer ?
#
loop_
_entity_poly.entity_id
_entity_poly.type
_entity_poly.pdbx_seq_one_letter_code
_entity_poly.pdbx_strand_id
1 'polypeptide(L)'
;MCIHILYMNFKEFLEWITKHNGFLHESIIRKKVNGIFGMYATQNIPKNTVLTKLPYKTCIISRHITKKINNTTTKTNDQQGLIIFLIREYLKGEKSFYYPYLKNLPTYEDYVSYSPLLYNEKMFSLLQKYNSNIFKTLSSQKKKLLHDAQSIQKFDSSLKYNDIVRFLLIIKRRAWGYPKKNLPEHFLKNNK
;
A
#
# COMPACT_ATOMS: atom_id res chain seq x y z
N MET A 1 18.74 16.92 -1.73
CA MET A 1 19.34 15.75 -1.07
C MET A 1 18.26 14.67 -0.78
N CYS A 2 17.67 14.05 -1.82
CA CYS A 2 16.56 13.08 -1.66
C CYS A 2 16.67 11.86 -2.60
N ILE A 3 17.32 12.03 -3.77
CA ILE A 3 17.46 10.96 -4.78
C ILE A 3 18.26 9.77 -4.24
N HIS A 4 19.31 10.02 -3.44
CA HIS A 4 20.20 8.98 -2.93
C HIS A 4 19.51 8.07 -1.88
N ILE A 5 18.76 8.64 -0.93
CA ILE A 5 17.99 7.87 0.09
C ILE A 5 16.91 7.01 -0.58
N LEU A 6 16.24 7.55 -1.61
CA LEU A 6 15.18 6.86 -2.33
C LEU A 6 15.72 5.73 -3.24
N TYR A 7 16.94 5.86 -3.75
CA TYR A 7 17.64 4.80 -4.48
C TYR A 7 18.08 3.66 -3.55
N MET A 8 18.66 4.00 -2.40
CA MET A 8 19.08 3.03 -1.38
C MET A 8 17.90 2.21 -0.85
N ASN A 9 16.75 2.86 -0.60
CA ASN A 9 15.55 2.16 -0.15
C ASN A 9 15.06 1.08 -1.14
N PHE A 10 15.20 1.31 -2.45
CA PHE A 10 14.78 0.30 -3.43
C PHE A 10 15.74 -0.87 -3.52
N LYS A 11 17.04 -0.59 -3.47
CA LYS A 11 18.08 -1.64 -3.49
C LYS A 11 17.88 -2.61 -2.34
N GLU A 12 17.65 -2.10 -1.13
CA GLU A 12 17.37 -2.94 0.04
C GLU A 12 16.08 -3.74 -0.10
N PHE A 13 15.04 -3.18 -0.72
CA PHE A 13 13.84 -3.94 -1.05
C PHE A 13 14.15 -5.08 -2.04
N LEU A 14 14.96 -4.82 -3.06
CA LEU A 14 15.38 -5.84 -4.03
C LEU A 14 16.22 -6.95 -3.38
N GLU A 15 17.18 -6.59 -2.54
CA GLU A 15 17.97 -7.54 -1.76
C GLU A 15 17.09 -8.39 -0.85
N TRP A 16 16.11 -7.77 -0.18
CA TRP A 16 15.15 -8.47 0.65
C TRP A 16 14.30 -9.47 -0.14
N ILE A 17 13.72 -9.09 -1.30
CA ILE A 17 12.95 -10.05 -2.09
C ILE A 17 13.83 -11.17 -2.67
N THR A 18 15.05 -10.86 -3.11
CA THR A 18 16.00 -11.84 -3.68
C THR A 18 16.41 -12.86 -2.65
N LYS A 19 16.73 -12.43 -1.42
CA LYS A 19 16.98 -13.32 -0.26
C LYS A 19 15.80 -14.28 0.02
N HIS A 20 14.60 -13.94 -0.42
CA HIS A 20 13.39 -14.71 -0.22
C HIS A 20 12.96 -15.53 -1.46
N ASN A 21 13.82 -15.67 -2.48
CA ASN A 21 13.57 -16.35 -3.77
C ASN A 21 12.63 -15.59 -4.73
N GLY A 22 12.55 -14.27 -4.55
CA GLY A 22 11.95 -13.34 -5.50
C GLY A 22 12.97 -12.83 -6.50
N PHE A 23 12.51 -12.09 -7.51
CA PHE A 23 13.41 -11.36 -8.40
C PHE A 23 12.71 -10.18 -9.09
N LEU A 24 13.52 -9.26 -9.60
CA LEU A 24 13.17 -8.26 -10.60
C LEU A 24 14.07 -8.49 -11.81
N HIS A 25 13.50 -8.54 -13.00
CA HIS A 25 14.25 -8.72 -14.25
C HIS A 25 15.28 -7.59 -14.40
N GLU A 26 16.51 -7.92 -14.78
CA GLU A 26 17.65 -6.98 -14.85
C GLU A 26 17.39 -5.80 -15.80
N SER A 27 16.60 -6.01 -16.83
CA SER A 27 16.15 -4.96 -17.76
C SER A 27 15.13 -3.99 -17.16
N ILE A 28 14.76 -4.11 -15.89
CA ILE A 28 13.80 -3.23 -15.22
C ILE A 28 14.50 -2.40 -14.15
N ILE A 29 14.31 -1.09 -14.22
CA ILE A 29 14.79 -0.14 -13.22
C ILE A 29 13.65 0.70 -12.66
N ARG A 30 13.77 1.10 -11.39
CA ARG A 30 12.85 2.07 -10.79
C ARG A 30 13.34 3.48 -11.06
N LYS A 31 12.47 4.32 -11.63
CA LYS A 31 12.73 5.76 -11.84
C LYS A 31 11.60 6.59 -11.25
N LYS A 32 11.91 7.81 -10.83
CA LYS A 32 10.93 8.82 -10.45
C LYS A 32 10.80 9.81 -11.61
N VAL A 33 9.62 9.90 -12.22
CA VAL A 33 9.31 10.83 -13.32
C VAL A 33 8.13 11.68 -12.89
N ASN A 34 8.26 13.01 -12.99
CA ASN A 34 7.24 13.97 -12.54
C ASN A 34 6.72 13.71 -11.12
N GLY A 35 7.64 13.36 -10.21
CA GLY A 35 7.28 13.10 -8.81
C GLY A 35 6.76 11.69 -8.52
N ILE A 36 6.52 10.86 -9.53
CA ILE A 36 5.89 9.54 -9.38
C ILE A 36 6.89 8.44 -9.70
N PHE A 37 6.95 7.40 -8.84
CA PHE A 37 7.76 6.23 -9.09
C PHE A 37 7.10 5.27 -10.08
N GLY A 38 7.88 4.79 -11.04
CA GLY A 38 7.50 3.74 -11.98
C GLY A 38 8.65 2.78 -12.25
N MET A 39 8.32 1.66 -12.89
CA MET A 39 9.27 0.68 -13.41
C MET A 39 9.45 0.92 -14.90
N TYR A 40 10.70 0.97 -15.36
CA TYR A 40 11.05 1.29 -16.74
C TYR A 40 11.95 0.21 -17.30
N ALA A 41 11.69 -0.17 -18.54
CA ALA A 41 12.59 -1.05 -19.28
C ALA A 41 13.85 -0.28 -19.68
N THR A 42 15.02 -0.91 -19.57
CA THR A 42 16.30 -0.39 -20.08
C THR A 42 16.61 -0.89 -21.49
N GLN A 43 15.89 -1.92 -21.94
CA GLN A 43 16.02 -2.54 -23.25
C GLN A 43 14.69 -3.18 -23.65
N ASN A 44 14.58 -3.61 -24.91
CA ASN A 44 13.40 -4.34 -25.38
C ASN A 44 13.20 -5.62 -24.58
N ILE A 45 11.96 -5.87 -24.16
CA ILE A 45 11.58 -7.06 -23.40
C ILE A 45 10.59 -7.87 -24.24
N PRO A 46 10.90 -9.14 -24.55
CA PRO A 46 9.99 -10.01 -25.27
C PRO A 46 8.64 -10.18 -24.56
N LYS A 47 7.60 -10.42 -25.36
CA LYS A 47 6.28 -10.78 -24.83
C LYS A 47 6.40 -12.06 -24.00
N ASN A 48 5.65 -12.13 -22.90
CA ASN A 48 5.63 -13.24 -21.94
C ASN A 48 6.90 -13.41 -21.09
N THR A 49 7.87 -12.49 -21.14
CA THR A 49 8.97 -12.47 -20.18
C THR A 49 8.45 -12.21 -18.76
N VAL A 50 8.86 -13.04 -17.81
CA VAL A 50 8.54 -12.84 -16.40
C VAL A 50 9.38 -11.68 -15.87
N LEU A 51 8.72 -10.55 -15.61
CA LEU A 51 9.40 -9.33 -15.13
C LEU A 51 9.74 -9.36 -13.65
N THR A 52 8.94 -10.06 -12.86
CA THR A 52 9.13 -10.12 -11.41
C THR A 52 8.47 -11.37 -10.84
N LYS A 53 9.03 -11.83 -9.73
CA LYS A 53 8.46 -12.87 -8.88
C LYS A 53 8.50 -12.39 -7.44
N LEU A 54 7.35 -12.41 -6.78
CA LEU A 54 7.25 -12.12 -5.35
C LEU A 54 6.91 -13.42 -4.59
N PRO A 55 7.76 -13.85 -3.65
CA PRO A 55 7.48 -15.02 -2.82
C PRO A 55 6.27 -14.77 -1.93
N TYR A 56 5.40 -15.76 -1.78
CA TYR A 56 4.17 -15.63 -0.97
C TYR A 56 4.41 -15.10 0.45
N LYS A 57 5.50 -15.54 1.10
CA LYS A 57 5.89 -15.08 2.45
C LYS A 57 6.18 -13.57 2.54
N THR A 58 6.50 -12.93 1.42
CA THR A 58 6.74 -11.47 1.35
C THR A 58 5.45 -10.68 1.10
N CYS A 59 4.35 -11.36 0.77
CA CYS A 59 3.05 -10.75 0.54
C CYS A 59 2.28 -10.56 1.85
N ILE A 60 1.60 -9.43 1.97
CA ILE A 60 0.74 -9.11 3.11
C ILE A 60 -0.70 -9.47 2.75
N ILE A 61 -1.27 -10.46 3.43
CA ILE A 61 -2.56 -11.07 3.04
C ILE A 61 -3.58 -10.91 4.16
N SER A 62 -4.62 -10.09 3.90
CA SER A 62 -5.65 -9.70 4.87
C SER A 62 -6.24 -10.88 5.66
N ARG A 63 -6.70 -11.95 4.98
CA ARG A 63 -7.31 -13.12 5.64
C ARG A 63 -6.43 -13.79 6.71
N HIS A 64 -5.11 -13.73 6.59
CA HIS A 64 -4.19 -14.33 7.55
C HIS A 64 -3.97 -13.43 8.76
N ILE A 65 -4.16 -12.12 8.58
CA ILE A 65 -3.91 -11.08 9.56
C ILE A 65 -5.13 -10.88 10.44
N THR A 66 -6.33 -10.79 9.86
CA THR A 66 -7.57 -10.58 10.62
C THR A 66 -7.80 -11.68 11.66
N LYS A 67 -7.48 -12.93 11.32
CA LYS A 67 -7.55 -14.05 12.28
C LYS A 67 -6.62 -13.88 13.48
N LYS A 68 -5.44 -13.29 13.29
CA LYS A 68 -4.48 -13.05 14.38
C LYS A 68 -4.89 -11.88 15.28
N ILE A 69 -5.56 -10.88 14.72
CA ILE A 69 -6.00 -9.68 15.46
C ILE A 69 -7.30 -9.95 16.22
N ASN A 70 -8.25 -10.67 15.62
CA ASN A 70 -9.58 -10.91 16.19
C ASN A 70 -9.62 -11.99 17.29
N ASN A 71 -8.47 -12.38 17.87
CA ASN A 71 -8.42 -13.19 19.08
C ASN A 71 -8.77 -12.38 20.35
N THR A 72 -9.17 -11.11 20.20
CA THR A 72 -9.66 -10.21 21.26
C THR A 72 -11.18 -10.07 21.25
N THR A 73 -11.77 -9.56 22.36
CA THR A 73 -13.22 -9.38 22.54
C THR A 73 -13.89 -8.42 21.54
N THR A 74 -13.11 -7.62 20.81
CA THR A 74 -13.58 -6.72 19.75
C THR A 74 -13.14 -7.23 18.38
N LYS A 75 -14.09 -7.45 17.47
CA LYS A 75 -13.84 -7.94 16.10
C LYS A 75 -13.60 -6.77 15.15
N THR A 76 -12.45 -6.75 14.48
CA THR A 76 -12.19 -5.89 13.31
C THR A 76 -12.72 -6.54 12.03
N ASN A 77 -13.09 -5.73 11.04
CA ASN A 77 -13.24 -6.22 9.68
C ASN A 77 -11.87 -6.44 9.01
N ASP A 78 -11.85 -7.16 7.89
CA ASP A 78 -10.63 -7.55 7.16
C ASP A 78 -9.73 -6.36 6.77
N GLN A 79 -10.33 -5.22 6.43
CA GLN A 79 -9.61 -4.01 6.06
C GLN A 79 -9.02 -3.33 7.30
N GLN A 80 -9.80 -3.19 8.37
CA GLN A 80 -9.36 -2.59 9.63
C GLN A 80 -8.19 -3.38 10.24
N GLY A 81 -8.32 -4.71 10.33
CA GLY A 81 -7.26 -5.57 10.81
C GLY A 81 -5.98 -5.45 9.97
N LEU A 82 -6.10 -5.39 8.64
CA LEU A 82 -4.96 -5.18 7.75
C LEU A 82 -4.29 -3.81 7.97
N ILE A 83 -5.06 -2.73 8.14
CA ILE A 83 -4.49 -1.39 8.41
C ILE A 83 -3.74 -1.38 9.74
N ILE A 84 -4.35 -1.89 10.80
CA ILE A 84 -3.74 -1.93 12.15
C ILE A 84 -2.44 -2.73 12.10
N PHE A 85 -2.44 -3.88 11.43
CA PHE A 85 -1.24 -4.67 11.22
C PHE A 85 -0.14 -3.89 10.49
N LEU A 86 -0.46 -3.25 9.37
CA LEU A 86 0.50 -2.49 8.58
C LEU A 86 1.14 -1.35 9.37
N ILE A 87 0.34 -0.63 10.15
CA ILE A 87 0.86 0.46 11.01
C ILE A 87 1.75 -0.11 12.11
N ARG A 88 1.35 -1.19 12.77
CA ARG A 88 2.17 -1.83 13.81
C ARG A 88 3.49 -2.37 13.26
N GLU A 89 3.47 -2.98 12.07
CA GLU A 89 4.71 -3.40 11.39
C GLU A 89 5.57 -2.20 11.00
N TYR A 90 4.98 -1.10 10.54
CA TYR A 90 5.71 0.12 10.21
C TYR A 90 6.40 0.71 11.45
N LEU A 91 5.69 0.77 12.59
CA LEU A 91 6.21 1.32 13.85
C LEU A 91 7.34 0.47 14.45
N LYS A 92 7.46 -0.82 14.10
CA LYS A 92 8.59 -1.65 14.50
C LYS A 92 9.90 -1.25 13.82
N GLY A 93 9.86 -0.45 12.75
CA GLY A 93 11.04 -0.09 11.97
C GLY A 93 11.76 -1.34 11.45
N GLU A 94 13.09 -1.33 11.52
CA GLU A 94 13.96 -2.43 11.05
C GLU A 94 13.70 -3.79 11.71
N LYS A 95 12.99 -3.82 12.85
CA LYS A 95 12.57 -5.07 13.50
C LYS A 95 11.42 -5.76 12.76
N SER A 96 10.72 -5.07 11.86
CA SER A 96 9.66 -5.68 11.04
C SER A 96 10.25 -6.46 9.87
N PHE A 97 9.74 -7.68 9.69
CA PHE A 97 10.01 -8.48 8.50
C PHE A 97 9.66 -7.75 7.20
N TYR A 98 8.64 -6.89 7.22
CA TYR A 98 8.15 -6.16 6.05
C TYR A 98 8.79 -4.77 5.90
N TYR A 99 9.72 -4.38 6.78
CA TYR A 99 10.29 -3.03 6.77
C TYR A 99 10.88 -2.60 5.43
N PRO A 100 11.64 -3.45 4.70
CA PRO A 100 12.16 -3.08 3.38
C PRO A 100 11.06 -2.72 2.37
N TYR A 101 9.89 -3.34 2.48
CA TYR A 101 8.72 -2.96 1.68
C TYR A 101 8.05 -1.69 2.21
N LEU A 102 7.77 -1.61 3.51
CA LEU A 102 7.00 -0.51 4.10
C LEU A 102 7.69 0.85 3.97
N LYS A 103 9.01 0.91 4.08
CA LYS A 103 9.78 2.16 3.93
C LYS A 103 9.80 2.71 2.49
N ASN A 104 9.39 1.90 1.52
CA ASN A 104 9.23 2.32 0.11
C ASN A 104 7.83 2.81 -0.22
N LEU A 105 6.88 2.76 0.72
CA LEU A 105 5.51 3.22 0.50
C LEU A 105 5.42 4.75 0.64
N PRO A 106 4.55 5.41 -0.15
CA PRO A 106 4.38 6.85 -0.09
C PRO A 106 4.06 7.31 1.34
N THR A 107 4.58 8.48 1.74
CA THR A 107 4.26 9.10 3.03
C THR A 107 2.86 9.73 3.01
N TYR A 108 2.42 10.25 4.15
CA TYR A 108 1.17 11.01 4.18
C TYR A 108 1.27 12.29 3.34
N GLU A 109 2.42 12.97 3.40
CA GLU A 109 2.73 14.21 2.67
C GLU A 109 2.73 13.99 1.16
N ASP A 110 3.26 12.84 0.71
CA ASP A 110 3.13 12.40 -0.69
C ASP A 110 1.65 12.40 -1.10
N TYR A 111 0.76 11.79 -0.33
CA TYR A 111 -0.66 11.77 -0.65
C TYR A 111 -1.32 13.15 -0.58
N VAL A 112 -0.91 14.04 0.32
CA VAL A 112 -1.41 15.43 0.35
C VAL A 112 -1.09 16.13 -0.98
N SER A 113 0.06 15.83 -1.58
CA SER A 113 0.47 16.48 -2.84
C SER A 113 -0.33 16.05 -4.08
N TYR A 114 -0.81 14.79 -4.16
CA TYR A 114 -1.43 14.27 -5.39
C TYR A 114 -2.79 13.60 -5.21
N SER A 115 -3.28 13.36 -3.99
CA SER A 115 -4.56 12.67 -3.78
C SER A 115 -5.72 13.67 -3.76
N PRO A 116 -6.69 13.57 -4.69
CA PRO A 116 -7.86 14.45 -4.69
C PRO A 116 -8.71 14.34 -3.41
N LEU A 117 -8.59 13.22 -2.69
CA LEU A 117 -9.28 13.00 -1.42
C LEU A 117 -8.75 13.88 -0.28
N LEU A 118 -7.52 14.38 -0.41
CA LEU A 118 -6.84 15.23 0.58
C LEU A 118 -6.69 16.69 0.10
N TYR A 119 -7.35 17.05 -1.00
CA TYR A 119 -7.38 18.43 -1.45
C TYR A 119 -7.92 19.38 -0.38
N ASN A 120 -7.29 20.56 -0.32
CA ASN A 120 -7.74 21.67 0.49
C ASN A 120 -9.06 22.26 -0.04
N GLU A 121 -9.67 23.14 0.75
CA GLU A 121 -10.96 23.74 0.44
C GLU A 121 -10.95 24.49 -0.88
N LYS A 122 -9.88 25.25 -1.18
CA LYS A 122 -9.73 25.98 -2.45
C LYS A 122 -9.83 25.06 -3.66
N MET A 123 -9.12 23.92 -3.63
CA MET A 123 -9.17 22.93 -4.71
C MET A 123 -10.53 22.22 -4.80
N PHE A 124 -11.17 21.93 -3.67
CA PHE A 124 -12.52 21.37 -3.65
C PHE A 124 -13.58 22.32 -4.22
N SER A 125 -13.51 23.61 -3.89
CA SER A 125 -14.41 24.64 -4.44
C SER A 125 -14.23 24.81 -5.95
N LEU A 126 -12.99 24.73 -6.44
CA LEU A 126 -12.72 24.75 -7.88
C LEU A 126 -13.28 23.50 -8.57
N LEU A 127 -13.09 22.30 -8.00
CA LEU A 127 -13.68 21.07 -8.53
C LEU A 127 -15.21 21.14 -8.60
N GLN A 128 -15.86 21.72 -7.58
CA GLN A 128 -17.30 21.90 -7.57
C GLN A 128 -17.77 22.78 -8.75
N LYS A 129 -17.04 23.86 -9.03
CA LYS A 129 -17.34 24.79 -10.13
C LYS A 129 -17.17 24.14 -11.50
N TYR A 130 -16.11 23.36 -11.71
CA TYR A 130 -15.81 22.77 -13.02
C TYR A 130 -16.55 21.46 -13.30
N ASN A 131 -16.76 20.62 -12.28
CA ASN A 131 -17.41 19.34 -12.47
C ASN A 131 -18.11 18.86 -11.17
N SER A 132 -19.41 19.13 -11.09
CA SER A 132 -20.25 18.77 -9.94
C SER A 132 -20.34 17.26 -9.70
N ASN A 133 -20.23 16.43 -10.75
CA ASN A 133 -20.27 14.96 -10.62
C ASN A 133 -18.99 14.41 -9.99
N ILE A 134 -17.82 14.90 -10.44
CA ILE A 134 -16.53 14.57 -9.82
C ILE A 134 -16.52 15.05 -8.37
N PHE A 135 -16.98 16.27 -8.11
CA PHE A 135 -17.08 16.80 -6.75
C PHE A 135 -17.95 15.93 -5.83
N LYS A 136 -19.14 15.53 -6.27
CA LYS A 136 -20.04 14.64 -5.50
C LYS A 136 -19.35 13.29 -5.20
N THR A 137 -18.70 12.72 -6.21
CA THR A 137 -17.99 11.44 -6.09
C THR A 137 -16.84 11.53 -5.08
N LEU A 138 -15.97 12.54 -5.22
CA LEU A 138 -14.86 12.78 -4.31
C LEU A 138 -15.32 13.12 -2.90
N SER A 139 -16.40 13.90 -2.75
CA SER A 139 -16.99 14.21 -1.45
C SER A 139 -17.47 12.95 -0.73
N SER A 140 -18.16 12.06 -1.44
CA SER A 140 -18.60 10.77 -0.88
C SER A 140 -17.41 9.90 -0.47
N GLN A 141 -16.40 9.79 -1.34
CA GLN A 141 -15.18 9.03 -1.03
C GLN A 141 -14.38 9.62 0.14
N LYS A 142 -14.30 10.95 0.25
CA LYS A 142 -13.66 11.66 1.37
C LYS A 142 -14.42 11.37 2.66
N LYS A 143 -15.75 11.51 2.68
CA LYS A 143 -16.59 11.15 3.85
C LYS A 143 -16.35 9.69 4.28
N LYS A 144 -16.32 8.75 3.33
CA LYS A 144 -16.02 7.34 3.63
C LYS A 144 -14.60 7.16 4.21
N LEU A 145 -13.60 7.81 3.63
CA LEU A 145 -12.22 7.77 4.14
C LEU A 145 -12.13 8.28 5.59
N LEU A 146 -12.79 9.40 5.91
CA LEU A 146 -12.83 9.97 7.26
C LEU A 146 -13.52 9.01 8.24
N HIS A 147 -14.68 8.45 7.84
CA HIS A 147 -15.40 7.48 8.64
C HIS A 147 -14.56 6.22 8.92
N ASP A 148 -13.93 5.65 7.88
CA ASP A 148 -13.05 4.48 8.01
C ASP A 148 -11.88 4.78 8.98
N ALA A 149 -11.26 5.95 8.86
CA ALA A 149 -10.14 6.36 9.71
C ALA A 149 -10.56 6.55 11.17
N GLN A 150 -11.68 7.22 11.43
CA GLN A 150 -12.24 7.40 12.76
C GLN A 150 -12.63 6.06 13.39
N SER A 151 -13.19 5.14 12.61
CA SER A 151 -13.56 3.80 13.11
C SER A 151 -12.31 3.00 13.54
N ILE A 152 -11.21 3.08 12.80
CA ILE A 152 -9.94 2.44 13.18
C ILE A 152 -9.35 3.12 14.41
N GLN A 153 -9.37 4.44 14.49
CA GLN A 153 -8.82 5.18 15.63
C GLN A 153 -9.64 4.96 16.91
N LYS A 154 -10.95 4.76 16.81
CA LYS A 154 -11.78 4.33 17.94
C LYS A 154 -11.43 2.93 18.41
N PHE A 155 -11.02 2.05 17.50
CA PHE A 155 -10.60 0.68 17.83
C PHE A 155 -9.23 0.65 18.49
N ASP A 156 -8.27 1.44 17.99
CA ASP A 156 -6.92 1.57 18.54
C ASP A 156 -6.51 3.05 18.57
N SER A 157 -6.75 3.70 19.72
CA SER A 157 -6.52 5.14 19.91
C SER A 157 -5.04 5.50 19.98
N SER A 158 -4.15 4.51 20.10
CA SER A 158 -2.70 4.73 20.06
C SER A 158 -2.19 5.06 18.65
N LEU A 159 -2.98 4.76 17.62
CA LEU A 159 -2.60 4.97 16.23
C LEU A 159 -2.80 6.42 15.81
N LYS A 160 -1.78 7.00 15.18
CA LYS A 160 -1.83 8.38 14.64
C LYS A 160 -2.79 8.44 13.45
N TYR A 161 -3.66 9.45 13.45
CA TYR A 161 -4.63 9.66 12.38
C TYR A 161 -4.00 9.71 10.99
N ASN A 162 -2.89 10.42 10.82
CA ASN A 162 -2.19 10.53 9.54
C ASN A 162 -1.67 9.17 9.03
N ASP A 163 -1.20 8.30 9.93
CA ASP A 163 -0.77 6.95 9.58
C ASP A 163 -1.97 6.08 9.14
N ILE A 164 -3.11 6.19 9.85
CA ILE A 164 -4.35 5.51 9.46
C ILE A 164 -4.78 5.93 8.05
N VAL A 165 -4.85 7.23 7.78
CA VAL A 165 -5.23 7.76 6.46
C VAL A 165 -4.24 7.32 5.39
N ARG A 166 -2.94 7.40 5.66
CA ARG A 166 -1.86 6.96 4.76
C ARG A 166 -2.07 5.49 4.36
N PHE A 167 -2.22 4.60 5.33
CA PHE A 167 -2.37 3.17 5.04
C PHE A 167 -3.71 2.83 4.40
N LEU A 168 -4.79 3.56 4.68
CA LEU A 168 -6.06 3.42 3.97
C LEU A 168 -5.92 3.74 2.48
N LEU A 169 -5.18 4.79 2.14
CA LEU A 169 -4.90 5.17 0.76
C LEU A 169 -3.95 4.18 0.07
N ILE A 170 -2.96 3.64 0.80
CA ILE A 170 -2.07 2.57 0.32
C ILE A 170 -2.90 1.35 -0.08
N ILE A 171 -3.75 0.82 0.81
CA ILE A 171 -4.56 -0.37 0.51
C ILE A 171 -5.46 -0.11 -0.70
N LYS A 172 -6.21 1.00 -0.71
CA LYS A 172 -7.15 1.31 -1.81
C LYS A 172 -6.48 1.40 -3.18
N ARG A 173 -5.18 1.73 -3.25
CA ARG A 173 -4.44 1.92 -4.50
C ARG A 173 -3.48 0.78 -4.85
N ARG A 174 -3.09 -0.05 -3.89
CA ARG A 174 -2.03 -1.06 -4.04
C ARG A 174 -2.46 -2.47 -3.70
N ALA A 175 -3.61 -2.68 -3.06
CA ALA A 175 -4.10 -4.03 -2.78
C ALA A 175 -4.67 -4.66 -4.05
N TRP A 176 -4.30 -5.91 -4.30
CA TRP A 176 -4.81 -6.70 -5.42
C TRP A 176 -5.83 -7.68 -4.87
N GLY A 177 -7.06 -7.61 -5.39
CA GLY A 177 -8.06 -8.64 -5.14
C GLY A 177 -7.77 -9.83 -6.04
N TYR A 178 -7.33 -10.96 -5.48
CA TYR A 178 -7.40 -12.21 -6.23
C TYR A 178 -8.85 -12.71 -6.20
N PRO A 179 -9.52 -12.88 -7.35
CA PRO A 179 -10.78 -13.61 -7.37
C PRO A 179 -10.50 -15.03 -6.86
N LYS A 180 -11.26 -15.48 -5.85
CA LYS A 180 -11.07 -16.79 -5.18
C LYS A 180 -10.92 -17.98 -6.15
N LYS A 181 -11.49 -17.88 -7.36
CA LYS A 181 -11.49 -18.94 -8.37
C LYS A 181 -10.18 -19.08 -9.17
N ASN A 182 -9.30 -18.07 -9.15
CA ASN A 182 -8.09 -18.06 -10.00
C ASN A 182 -6.80 -17.94 -9.19
N LEU A 183 -6.80 -18.30 -7.91
CA LEU A 183 -5.55 -18.45 -7.16
C LEU A 183 -4.85 -19.73 -7.68
N PRO A 184 -3.64 -19.63 -8.25
CA PRO A 184 -2.89 -20.81 -8.65
C PRO A 184 -2.75 -21.79 -7.48
N GLU A 185 -2.77 -23.11 -7.72
CA GLU A 185 -2.85 -24.12 -6.65
C GLU A 185 -1.77 -23.98 -5.56
N HIS A 186 -0.59 -23.45 -5.88
CA HIS A 186 0.46 -23.20 -4.90
C HIS A 186 0.11 -22.09 -3.87
N PHE A 187 -0.85 -21.21 -4.16
CA PHE A 187 -1.44 -20.27 -3.20
C PHE A 187 -2.48 -20.93 -2.27
N LEU A 188 -2.97 -22.11 -2.64
CA LEU A 188 -3.96 -22.88 -1.86
C LEU A 188 -3.28 -23.96 -1.00
N LYS A 189 -2.15 -24.51 -1.48
CA LYS A 189 -1.47 -25.67 -0.87
C LYS A 189 -0.52 -25.35 0.31
N ASN A 190 -0.08 -24.11 0.50
CA ASN A 190 0.79 -23.72 1.63
C ASN A 190 0.04 -23.42 2.96
N ASN A 191 -1.13 -24.04 3.15
CA ASN A 191 -1.97 -23.90 4.35
C ASN A 191 -2.16 -25.27 5.07
N LYS A 192 -1.12 -26.10 5.09
CA LYS A 192 -1.02 -27.23 6.01
C LYS A 192 0.27 -27.10 6.80
#